data_AF-A0A966ILX8-F1
#
_entry.id   AF-A0A966ILX8-F1
#
_cell.length_a   1.000
_cell.length_b   1.000
_cell.length_c   1.000
_cell.angle_alpha   90.00
_cell.angle_beta   90.00
_cell.angle_gamma   90.00
#
_symmetry.space_group_name_H-M   'P 1'
#
loop_
_entity.id
_entity.type
_entity.pdbx_description
1 polymer ?
#
loop_
_entity_poly.entity_id
_entity_poly.type
_entity_poly.pdbx_seq_one_letter_code
_entity_poly.pdbx_strand_id
1 'polypeptide(L)'
;MTNAALYLALNQKRIDRTVAQECAYDLLAEKIGMDRLAFRRLNALKNGVPTVTGQVFNSGVGIDDCFAALEDSWQHALGAADQFNAAALEDASPWRKGVGIASCWYGCGNTSLPNPSTMRMGITSDGQVVLHQGAMDIGQGANTVISQIAADALGVAVHDLKIVGGDTDLTPDCGKTSAS
;
A
#
# COMPACT_ATOMS: atom_id res chain seq x y z
N MET A 1 -29.39 -10.60 18.76
CA MET A 1 -28.91 -9.20 18.79
C MET A 1 -27.46 -9.23 19.22
N THR A 2 -26.52 -9.12 18.29
CA THR A 2 -25.09 -9.01 18.65
C THR A 2 -24.83 -7.58 19.10
N ASN A 3 -24.42 -7.39 20.36
CA ASN A 3 -23.83 -6.16 20.90
C ASN A 3 -22.45 -5.91 20.26
N ALA A 4 -22.40 -5.83 18.94
CA ALA A 4 -21.19 -5.49 18.21
C ALA A 4 -20.99 -3.97 18.35
N ALA A 5 -19.89 -3.58 19.00
CA ALA A 5 -19.43 -2.20 19.06
C ALA A 5 -19.48 -1.56 17.66
N LEU A 6 -19.81 -0.26 17.61
CA LEU A 6 -19.80 0.55 16.39
C LEU A 6 -18.43 0.36 15.71
N TYR A 7 -18.41 -0.38 14.60
CA TYR A 7 -17.20 -0.74 13.86
C TYR A 7 -16.75 0.51 13.08
N LEU A 8 -16.16 1.48 13.78
CA LEU A 8 -15.54 2.67 13.21
C LEU A 8 -14.31 2.23 12.42
N ALA A 9 -14.40 2.22 11.08
CA ALA A 9 -13.31 2.20 10.10
C ALA A 9 -11.97 1.53 10.49
N LEU A 10 -12.00 0.42 11.22
CA LEU A 10 -10.80 -0.35 11.51
C LEU A 10 -10.45 -1.14 10.24
N ASN A 11 -9.17 -1.14 9.89
CA ASN A 11 -8.56 -1.88 8.77
C ASN A 11 -8.85 -3.41 8.78
N GLN A 12 -9.50 -3.92 9.83
CA GLN A 12 -9.77 -5.31 10.13
C GLN A 12 -10.52 -6.08 9.01
N LYS A 13 -11.63 -5.54 8.49
CA LYS A 13 -12.53 -6.31 7.59
C LYS A 13 -11.92 -6.72 6.24
N ARG A 14 -10.80 -6.10 5.85
CA ARG A 14 -10.14 -6.33 4.56
C ARG A 14 -8.91 -7.23 4.72
N ILE A 15 -8.21 -7.12 5.85
CA ILE A 15 -7.11 -8.04 6.22
C ILE A 15 -7.61 -9.49 6.24
N ASP A 16 -8.79 -9.74 6.81
CA ASP A 16 -9.35 -11.10 6.91
C ASP A 16 -9.57 -11.77 5.55
N ARG A 17 -9.97 -10.98 4.53
CA ARG A 17 -10.20 -11.52 3.18
C ARG A 17 -8.90 -11.80 2.46
N THR A 18 -7.94 -10.87 2.53
CA THR A 18 -6.63 -11.05 1.90
C THR A 18 -5.90 -12.24 2.50
N VAL A 19 -5.96 -12.42 3.82
CA VAL A 19 -5.38 -13.59 4.51
C VAL A 19 -6.01 -14.88 3.99
N ALA A 20 -7.35 -14.97 3.95
CA ALA A 20 -8.01 -16.16 3.45
C ALA A 20 -7.66 -16.48 1.99
N GLN A 21 -7.61 -15.46 1.13
CA GLN A 21 -7.25 -15.61 -0.28
C GLN A 21 -5.79 -16.07 -0.46
N GLU A 22 -4.85 -15.43 0.24
CA GLU A 22 -3.43 -15.75 0.13
C GLU A 22 -3.10 -17.13 0.72
N CYS A 23 -3.78 -17.54 1.80
CA CYS A 23 -3.68 -18.91 2.29
C CYS A 23 -4.22 -19.92 1.26
N ALA A 24 -5.32 -19.60 0.57
CA ALA A 24 -5.85 -20.48 -0.48
C ALA A 24 -4.88 -20.63 -1.66
N TYR A 25 -4.15 -19.57 -2.03
CA TYR A 25 -3.14 -19.63 -3.09
C TYR A 25 -1.99 -20.57 -2.74
N ASP A 26 -1.50 -20.55 -1.50
CA ASP A 26 -0.48 -21.50 -1.04
C ASP A 26 -0.97 -22.95 -1.16
N LEU A 27 -2.18 -23.23 -0.67
CA LEU A 27 -2.78 -24.57 -0.74
C LEU A 27 -2.97 -25.04 -2.20
N LEU A 28 -3.35 -24.14 -3.10
CA LEU A 28 -3.52 -24.45 -4.52
C LEU A 28 -2.17 -24.74 -5.19
N ALA A 29 -1.15 -23.92 -4.91
CA ALA A 29 0.20 -24.11 -5.43
C ALA A 29 0.79 -25.45 -4.97
N GLU A 30 0.68 -25.77 -3.68
CA GLU A 30 1.12 -27.04 -3.11
C GLU A 30 0.41 -28.24 -3.75
N LYS A 31 -0.91 -28.16 -3.94
CA LYS A 31 -1.71 -29.24 -4.52
C LYS A 31 -1.32 -29.58 -5.96
N ILE A 32 -0.78 -28.62 -6.71
CA ILE A 32 -0.31 -28.84 -8.08
C ILE A 32 1.22 -28.99 -8.18
N GLY A 33 1.94 -28.96 -7.05
CA GLY A 33 3.39 -29.06 -7.01
C GLY A 33 4.11 -27.85 -7.63
N MET A 34 3.52 -26.66 -7.56
CA MET A 34 4.10 -25.42 -8.06
C MET A 34 4.66 -24.58 -6.92
N ASP A 35 5.77 -23.88 -7.16
CA ASP A 35 6.29 -22.89 -6.21
C ASP A 35 5.25 -21.78 -5.95
N ARG A 36 5.18 -21.31 -4.69
CA ARG A 36 4.15 -20.39 -4.22
C ARG A 36 4.31 -18.97 -4.78
N LEU A 37 5.53 -18.52 -5.03
CA LEU A 37 5.80 -17.25 -5.71
C LEU A 37 5.47 -17.39 -7.20
N ALA A 38 5.92 -18.48 -7.85
CA ALA A 38 5.62 -18.76 -9.25
C ALA A 38 4.11 -18.83 -9.54
N PHE A 39 3.34 -19.46 -8.64
CA PHE A 39 1.87 -19.50 -8.74
C PHE A 39 1.26 -18.11 -8.75
N ARG A 40 1.73 -17.20 -7.88
CA ARG A 40 1.24 -15.82 -7.82
C ARG A 40 1.62 -15.03 -9.06
N ARG A 41 2.83 -15.21 -9.59
CA ARG A 41 3.28 -14.56 -10.83
C ARG A 41 2.48 -15.01 -12.04
N LEU A 42 2.17 -16.31 -12.14
CA LEU A 42 1.33 -16.84 -13.19
C LEU A 42 -0.06 -16.19 -13.21
N ASN A 43 -0.61 -15.92 -12.02
CA ASN A 43 -1.97 -15.38 -11.83
C ASN A 43 -1.99 -13.87 -11.55
N ALA A 44 -0.86 -13.18 -11.66
CA ALA A 44 -0.76 -11.76 -11.38
C ALA A 44 -1.66 -10.95 -12.33
N LEU A 45 -2.31 -9.91 -11.80
CA LEU A 45 -3.06 -8.96 -12.61
C LEU A 45 -2.11 -8.29 -13.62
N LYS A 46 -2.58 -8.10 -14.85
CA LYS A 46 -1.84 -7.44 -15.92
C LYS A 46 -2.65 -6.30 -16.50
N ASN A 47 -1.97 -5.34 -17.14
CA ASN A 47 -2.64 -4.31 -17.92
C ASN A 47 -3.52 -4.96 -19.01
N GLY A 48 -4.67 -4.35 -19.29
CA GLY A 48 -5.66 -4.85 -20.24
C GLY A 48 -6.56 -5.98 -19.70
N VAL A 49 -6.29 -6.51 -18.51
CA VAL A 49 -7.13 -7.53 -17.86
C VAL A 49 -8.14 -6.84 -16.92
N PRO A 50 -9.43 -7.18 -17.00
CA PRO A 50 -10.42 -6.64 -16.07
C PRO A 50 -10.18 -7.16 -14.65
N THR A 51 -10.35 -6.29 -13.65
CA THR A 51 -10.42 -6.70 -12.24
C THR A 51 -11.71 -7.45 -11.95
N VAL A 52 -11.85 -7.95 -10.72
CA VAL A 52 -13.10 -8.58 -10.23
C VAL A 52 -14.32 -7.65 -10.32
N THR A 53 -14.12 -6.32 -10.37
CA THR A 53 -15.19 -5.33 -10.53
C THR A 53 -15.38 -4.87 -11.97
N GLY A 54 -14.63 -5.44 -12.93
CA GLY A 54 -14.70 -5.10 -14.35
C GLY A 54 -13.88 -3.88 -14.77
N GLN A 55 -13.15 -3.24 -13.85
CA GLN A 55 -12.27 -2.12 -14.20
C GLN A 55 -11.07 -2.63 -15.00
N VAL A 56 -10.74 -1.95 -16.10
CA VAL A 56 -9.57 -2.27 -16.93
C VAL A 56 -8.54 -1.15 -16.79
N PHE A 57 -7.30 -1.53 -16.46
CA PHE A 57 -6.17 -0.61 -16.41
C PHE A 57 -5.34 -0.75 -17.69
N ASN A 58 -5.11 0.35 -18.39
CA ASN A 58 -4.24 0.37 -19.58
C ASN A 58 -2.75 0.34 -19.21
N SER A 59 -2.40 0.85 -18.03
CA SER A 59 -1.04 0.96 -17.51
C SER A 59 -1.04 1.01 -15.99
N GLY A 60 0.12 0.80 -15.37
CA GLY A 60 0.34 1.01 -13.93
C GLY A 60 0.08 -0.22 -13.05
N VAL A 61 -0.34 -1.35 -13.61
CA VAL A 61 -0.36 -2.62 -12.86
C VAL A 61 1.06 -3.17 -12.77
N GLY A 62 1.63 -3.22 -11.56
CA GLY A 62 3.02 -3.62 -11.31
C GLY A 62 3.21 -4.76 -10.30
N ILE A 63 2.16 -5.52 -9.98
CA ILE A 63 2.25 -6.59 -8.95
C ILE A 63 3.19 -7.72 -9.37
N ASP A 64 3.27 -8.07 -10.66
CA ASP A 64 4.24 -9.06 -11.15
C ASP A 64 5.68 -8.56 -11.03
N ASP A 65 5.93 -7.26 -11.24
CA ASP A 65 7.26 -6.65 -11.04
C ASP A 65 7.67 -6.73 -9.56
N CYS A 66 6.74 -6.49 -8.63
CA CYS A 66 6.97 -6.69 -7.20
C CYS A 66 7.33 -8.13 -6.87
N PHE A 67 6.64 -9.11 -7.47
CA PHE A 67 6.98 -10.52 -7.29
C PHE A 67 8.32 -10.88 -7.91
N ALA A 68 8.63 -10.37 -9.09
CA ALA A 68 9.92 -10.59 -9.75
C ALA A 68 11.08 -10.06 -8.90
N ALA A 69 10.92 -8.90 -8.27
CA ALA A 69 11.92 -8.33 -7.36
C ALA A 69 12.17 -9.18 -6.09
N LEU A 70 11.24 -10.08 -5.74
CA LEU A 70 11.38 -10.97 -4.58
C LEU A 70 12.09 -12.29 -4.92
N GLU A 71 12.23 -12.67 -6.19
CA GLU A 71 12.66 -14.01 -6.61
C GLU A 71 13.97 -14.45 -5.92
N ASP A 72 15.02 -13.63 -6.00
CA ASP A 72 16.32 -13.97 -5.41
C ASP A 72 16.24 -14.12 -3.88
N SER A 73 15.53 -13.19 -3.22
CA SER A 73 15.36 -13.21 -1.77
C SER A 73 14.49 -14.37 -1.30
N TRP A 74 13.50 -14.75 -2.12
CA TRP A 74 12.62 -15.89 -1.90
C TRP A 74 13.40 -17.20 -1.95
N GLN A 75 14.17 -17.43 -3.03
CA GLN A 75 14.99 -18.63 -3.17
C GLN A 75 16.04 -18.72 -2.06
N HIS A 76 16.68 -17.60 -1.73
CA HIS A 76 17.64 -17.55 -0.61
C HIS A 76 16.98 -17.92 0.72
N ALA A 77 15.81 -17.36 1.03
CA ALA A 77 15.10 -17.63 2.27
C ALA A 77 14.65 -19.10 2.37
N LEU A 78 14.15 -19.68 1.26
CA LEU A 78 13.80 -21.10 1.19
C LEU A 78 15.01 -21.98 1.48
N GLY A 79 16.12 -21.77 0.77
CA GLY A 79 17.34 -22.54 0.97
C GLY A 79 17.90 -22.42 2.39
N ALA A 80 17.87 -21.22 2.99
CA ALA A 80 18.30 -21.00 4.36
C ALA A 80 17.40 -21.69 5.39
N ALA A 81 16.08 -21.72 5.15
CA ALA A 81 15.14 -22.43 5.99
C ALA A 81 15.34 -23.95 5.90
N ASP A 82 15.55 -24.50 4.70
CA ASP A 82 15.80 -25.92 4.48
C ASP A 82 17.10 -26.38 5.16
N GLN A 83 18.19 -25.62 5.01
CA GLN A 83 19.45 -25.89 5.67
C GLN A 83 19.31 -25.87 7.21
N PHE A 84 18.61 -24.86 7.74
CA PHE A 84 18.35 -24.79 9.18
C PHE A 84 17.52 -25.98 9.67
N ASN A 85 16.47 -26.34 8.93
CA ASN A 85 15.58 -27.43 9.30
C ASN A 85 16.28 -28.81 9.24
N ALA A 86 17.20 -28.99 8.29
CA ALA A 86 18.03 -30.19 8.19
C ALA A 86 18.98 -30.30 9.40
N ALA A 87 19.73 -29.24 9.70
CA ALA A 87 20.62 -29.21 10.87
C ALA A 87 19.84 -29.40 12.20
N ALA A 88 18.68 -28.73 12.33
CA ALA A 88 17.83 -28.89 13.50
C ALA A 88 17.28 -30.32 13.66
N LEU A 89 17.12 -31.08 12.57
CA LEU A 89 16.73 -32.49 12.64
C LEU A 89 17.88 -33.36 13.15
N GLU A 90 19.10 -33.12 12.68
CA GLU A 90 20.31 -33.83 13.12
C GLU A 90 20.58 -33.62 14.62
N ASP A 91 20.40 -32.38 15.10
CA ASP A 91 20.59 -32.01 16.50
C ASP A 91 19.40 -32.39 17.42
N ALA A 92 18.40 -33.10 16.90
CA ALA A 92 17.13 -33.40 17.58
C ALA A 92 16.45 -32.14 18.17
N SER A 93 16.66 -30.99 17.56
CA SER A 93 16.09 -29.71 17.97
C SER A 93 14.61 -29.65 17.60
N PRO A 94 13.74 -29.10 18.47
CA PRO A 94 12.31 -28.94 18.19
C PRO A 94 12.01 -27.74 17.27
N TRP A 95 13.00 -26.90 16.99
CA TRP A 95 12.79 -25.63 16.27
C TRP A 95 12.79 -25.83 14.75
N ARG A 96 11.88 -25.16 14.05
CA ARG A 96 11.81 -25.12 12.59
C ARG A 96 11.63 -23.70 12.10
N LYS A 97 12.09 -23.43 10.89
CA LYS A 97 11.88 -22.18 10.16
C LYS A 97 10.96 -22.42 8.97
N GLY A 98 10.03 -21.50 8.75
CA GLY A 98 9.17 -21.45 7.58
C GLY A 98 9.35 -20.13 6.86
N VAL A 99 9.08 -20.13 5.56
CA VAL A 99 9.07 -18.93 4.71
C VAL A 99 7.67 -18.78 4.15
N GLY A 100 7.12 -17.56 4.19
CA GLY A 100 5.78 -17.27 3.71
C GLY A 100 5.81 -16.09 2.74
N ILE A 101 4.86 -16.07 1.81
CA ILE A 101 4.65 -14.96 0.89
C ILE A 101 3.17 -14.60 0.89
N ALA A 102 2.88 -13.30 0.87
CA ALA A 102 1.54 -12.79 0.72
C ALA A 102 1.56 -11.52 -0.13
N SER A 103 0.46 -11.25 -0.82
CA SER A 103 0.27 -10.03 -1.60
C SER A 103 -1.04 -9.36 -1.26
N CYS A 104 -1.12 -8.05 -1.50
CA CYS A 104 -2.35 -7.30 -1.35
C CYS A 104 -2.46 -6.31 -2.52
N TRP A 105 -3.66 -6.22 -3.08
CA TRP A 105 -4.02 -5.16 -4.00
C TRP A 105 -5.12 -4.31 -3.35
N TYR A 106 -4.86 -3.00 -3.26
CA TYR A 106 -5.75 -2.06 -2.59
C TYR A 106 -5.92 -0.81 -3.44
N GLY A 107 -7.16 -0.36 -3.59
CA GLY A 107 -7.47 0.89 -4.29
C GLY A 107 -7.30 2.09 -3.38
N CYS A 108 -6.67 3.15 -3.88
CA CYS A 108 -6.55 4.42 -3.18
C CYS A 108 -7.78 5.32 -3.49
N GLY A 109 -8.42 5.82 -2.44
CA GLY A 109 -9.59 6.72 -2.53
C GLY A 109 -10.92 6.05 -2.19
N ASN A 110 -11.96 6.86 -1.98
CA ASN A 110 -13.29 6.34 -1.70
C ASN A 110 -13.90 5.71 -2.95
N THR A 111 -14.66 4.63 -2.74
CA THR A 111 -15.38 3.91 -3.78
C THR A 111 -16.69 4.61 -4.13
N SER A 112 -17.08 4.54 -5.40
CA SER A 112 -18.39 4.98 -5.92
C SER A 112 -18.65 6.49 -5.95
N LEU A 113 -17.74 7.33 -5.44
CA LEU A 113 -17.82 8.79 -5.52
C LEU A 113 -16.49 9.37 -6.04
N PRO A 114 -16.53 10.49 -6.80
CA PRO A 114 -15.32 11.24 -7.11
C PRO A 114 -14.59 11.64 -5.82
N ASN A 115 -13.26 11.63 -5.86
CA ASN A 115 -12.40 12.05 -4.74
C ASN A 115 -11.66 13.36 -5.09
N PRO A 116 -12.37 14.49 -5.29
CA PRO A 116 -11.71 15.76 -5.57
C PRO A 116 -10.92 16.23 -4.35
N SER A 117 -9.81 16.92 -4.60
CA SER A 117 -9.04 17.63 -3.58
C SER A 117 -8.61 18.97 -4.15
N THR A 118 -8.71 20.03 -3.36
CA THR A 118 -8.31 21.38 -3.77
C THR A 118 -7.22 21.91 -2.84
N MET A 119 -6.17 22.51 -3.40
CA MET A 119 -5.13 23.22 -2.68
C MET A 119 -5.08 24.66 -3.20
N ARG A 120 -4.70 25.62 -2.35
CA ARG A 120 -4.53 27.02 -2.77
C ARG A 120 -3.11 27.47 -2.48
N MET A 121 -2.53 28.23 -3.41
CA MET A 121 -1.24 28.88 -3.21
C MET A 121 -1.37 30.39 -3.35
N GLY A 122 -0.50 31.12 -2.66
CA GLY A 122 -0.42 32.57 -2.73
C GLY A 122 1.00 33.04 -2.47
N ILE A 123 1.25 34.30 -2.80
CA ILE A 123 2.50 35.00 -2.49
C ILE A 123 2.12 36.23 -1.68
N THR A 124 2.78 36.42 -0.55
CA THR A 124 2.58 37.61 0.29
C THR A 124 3.27 38.85 -0.32
N SER A 125 2.97 40.05 0.19
CA SER A 125 3.58 41.29 -0.32
C SER A 125 5.10 41.36 -0.12
N ASP A 126 5.63 40.62 0.86
CA ASP A 126 7.06 40.43 1.14
C ASP A 126 7.70 39.26 0.37
N GLY A 127 6.94 38.57 -0.50
CA GLY A 127 7.45 37.54 -1.41
C GLY A 127 7.46 36.12 -0.84
N GLN A 128 6.92 35.87 0.36
CA GLN A 128 6.80 34.52 0.91
C GLN A 128 5.74 33.72 0.13
N VAL A 129 6.10 32.51 -0.31
CA VAL A 129 5.14 31.58 -0.92
C VAL A 129 4.39 30.84 0.19
N VAL A 130 3.06 30.86 0.11
CA VAL A 130 2.16 30.24 1.10
C VAL A 130 1.34 29.15 0.44
N LEU A 131 1.38 27.95 1.02
CA LEU A 131 0.62 26.78 0.61
C LEU A 131 -0.51 26.53 1.62
N HIS A 132 -1.75 26.70 1.17
CA HIS A 132 -2.96 26.38 1.92
C HIS A 132 -3.41 24.97 1.58
N GLN A 133 -3.28 24.08 2.57
CA GLN A 133 -3.38 22.63 2.40
C GLN A 133 -4.24 22.07 3.53
N GLY A 134 -5.42 21.55 3.17
CA GLY A 134 -6.43 21.09 4.12
C GLY A 134 -6.43 19.57 4.37
N ALA A 135 -5.49 18.80 3.80
CA ALA A 135 -5.41 17.37 4.07
C ALA A 135 -4.75 17.13 5.43
N MET A 136 -5.34 16.26 6.25
CA MET A 136 -4.83 16.04 7.61
C MET A 136 -3.58 15.19 7.58
N ASP A 137 -2.54 15.63 8.28
CA ASP A 137 -1.37 14.82 8.60
C ASP A 137 -1.56 14.21 9.99
N ILE A 138 -1.69 12.89 10.02
CA ILE A 138 -1.81 12.09 11.25
C ILE A 138 -0.51 11.31 11.54
N GLY A 139 0.60 11.69 10.87
CA GLY A 139 1.91 11.07 11.00
C GLY A 139 2.37 10.30 9.77
N GLN A 140 1.56 10.22 8.71
CA GLN A 140 1.93 9.62 7.43
C GLN A 140 2.85 10.53 6.59
N GLY A 141 2.99 11.80 6.97
CA GLY A 141 3.91 12.73 6.32
C GLY A 141 3.29 13.50 5.16
N ALA A 142 1.97 13.73 5.18
CA ALA A 142 1.29 14.52 4.14
C ALA A 142 1.87 15.94 4.05
N ASN A 143 2.17 16.59 5.18
CA ASN A 143 2.74 17.93 5.19
C ASN A 143 4.13 17.95 4.53
N THR A 144 4.88 16.85 4.61
CA THR A 144 6.20 16.75 3.99
C THR A 144 6.09 16.58 2.48
N VAL A 145 5.36 15.54 2.03
CA VAL A 145 5.30 15.17 0.61
C VAL A 145 4.57 16.25 -0.21
N ILE A 146 3.48 16.82 0.31
CA ILE A 146 2.73 17.85 -0.42
C ILE A 146 3.58 19.12 -0.58
N SER A 147 4.39 19.46 0.42
CA SER A 147 5.31 20.62 0.33
C SER A 147 6.45 20.38 -0.66
N GLN A 148 6.97 19.16 -0.72
CA GLN A 148 7.97 18.77 -1.73
C GLN A 148 7.40 18.88 -3.15
N ILE A 149 6.20 18.39 -3.38
CA ILE A 149 5.51 18.50 -4.68
C ILE A 149 5.29 19.97 -5.05
N ALA A 150 4.81 20.79 -4.10
CA ALA A 150 4.58 22.21 -4.33
C ALA A 150 5.88 22.97 -4.63
N ALA A 151 6.97 22.66 -3.91
CA ALA A 151 8.26 23.30 -4.10
C ALA A 151 8.88 22.93 -5.45
N ASP A 152 8.83 21.65 -5.82
CA ASP A 152 9.31 21.13 -7.11
C ASP A 152 8.56 21.79 -8.27
N ALA A 153 7.23 21.88 -8.18
CA ALA A 153 6.40 22.53 -9.19
C ALA A 153 6.71 24.04 -9.37
N LEU A 154 7.16 24.71 -8.31
CA LEU A 154 7.51 26.14 -8.33
C LEU A 154 9.00 26.40 -8.57
N GLY A 155 9.87 25.38 -8.51
CA GLY A 155 11.31 25.53 -8.61
C GLY A 155 11.94 26.30 -7.44
N VAL A 156 11.36 26.19 -6.24
CA VAL A 156 11.86 26.84 -5.01
C VAL A 156 12.34 25.80 -4.00
N ALA A 157 13.05 26.21 -2.95
CA ALA A 157 13.40 25.29 -1.88
C ALA A 157 12.17 25.02 -1.00
N VAL A 158 12.04 23.80 -0.46
CA VAL A 158 10.91 23.43 0.41
C VAL A 158 10.81 24.34 1.64
N HIS A 159 11.93 24.81 2.18
CA HIS A 159 11.97 25.72 3.33
C HIS A 159 11.53 27.16 2.99
N ASP A 160 11.39 27.50 1.71
CA ASP A 160 10.83 28.78 1.26
C ASP A 160 9.29 28.77 1.26
N LEU A 161 8.66 27.60 1.47
CA LEU A 161 7.22 27.47 1.58
C LEU A 161 6.75 27.63 3.02
N LYS A 162 5.76 28.49 3.22
CA LYS A 162 4.96 28.53 4.44
C LYS A 162 3.71 27.68 4.27
N ILE A 163 3.51 26.71 5.15
CA ILE A 163 2.32 25.84 5.12
C ILE A 163 1.24 26.42 6.04
N VAL A 164 0.02 26.51 5.53
CA VAL A 164 -1.22 26.70 6.29
C VAL A 164 -1.98 25.38 6.25
N GLY A 165 -1.97 24.67 7.37
CA GLY A 165 -2.59 23.35 7.52
C GLY A 165 -4.09 23.41 7.83
N GLY A 166 -4.65 22.25 8.18
CA GLY A 166 -6.06 22.00 8.44
C GLY A 166 -6.84 23.03 9.25
N ASP A 167 -7.44 23.98 8.56
CA ASP A 167 -8.30 25.00 9.12
C ASP A 167 -9.41 25.28 8.10
N THR A 168 -10.67 25.05 8.48
CA THR A 168 -11.82 25.17 7.56
C THR A 168 -12.09 26.59 7.11
N ASP A 169 -11.56 27.60 7.82
CA ASP A 169 -11.66 29.00 7.41
C ASP A 169 -10.54 29.41 6.45
N LEU A 170 -9.39 28.72 6.50
CA LEU A 170 -8.17 29.13 5.78
C LEU A 170 -7.76 28.18 4.64
N THR A 171 -8.27 26.94 4.62
CA THR A 171 -7.88 25.90 3.66
C THR A 171 -9.09 25.37 2.89
N PRO A 172 -8.93 25.07 1.58
CA PRO A 172 -9.99 24.41 0.82
C PRO A 172 -10.24 22.99 1.33
N ASP A 173 -11.41 22.42 0.98
CA ASP A 173 -11.71 21.02 1.26
C ASP A 173 -10.79 20.09 0.45
N CYS A 174 -9.98 19.31 1.17
CA CYS A 174 -9.10 18.28 0.62
C CYS A 174 -9.66 16.85 0.82
N GLY A 175 -10.90 16.74 1.30
CA GLY A 175 -11.50 15.48 1.69
C GLY A 175 -10.90 14.89 2.96
N LYS A 176 -11.29 13.64 3.24
CA LYS A 176 -10.86 12.92 4.44
C LYS A 176 -9.53 12.19 4.18
N THR A 177 -8.54 12.38 5.06
CA THR A 177 -7.33 11.54 5.09
C THR A 177 -7.70 10.11 5.50
N SER A 178 -7.95 9.25 4.51
CA SER A 178 -8.38 7.86 4.68
C SER A 178 -8.29 7.12 3.33
N ALA A 179 -8.77 5.87 3.29
CA ALA A 179 -8.94 5.08 2.07
C ALA A 179 -7.63 4.72 1.32
N SER A 180 -6.61 4.35 2.09
CA SER A 180 -5.33 3.75 1.64
C SER A 180 -4.90 2.66 2.61
#